data_AF-A0A3C0V8T2-F1
#
_entry.id   AF-A0A3C0V8T2-F1
#
_cell.length_a   1.000
_cell.length_b   1.000
_cell.length_c   1.000
_cell.angle_alpha   90.00
_cell.angle_beta   90.00
_cell.angle_gamma   90.00
#
_symmetry.space_group_name_H-M   'P 1'
#
loop_
_entity.id
_entity.type
_entity.pdbx_description
1 polymer ?
#
loop_
_entity_poly.entity_id
_entity_poly.type
_entity_poly.pdbx_seq_one_letter_code
_entity_poly.pdbx_strand_id
1 'polypeptide(L)'
;MDESARCRMGFIEHIPGIRREPPRRPAPVQKRIGVVGLHEGRTLVLGLDRATKARAVAACDLNAEKIEAARRERPDLFYTREYAELLARPDVDVVAIYTPDPIHGAQIAQAFEAGKDVICTKPLVNSMAGARLIREAGRRTGRKLFVGQSTRFFEPFARQRRAFEAGEVGDLELADAHYIHRMDWFYEKSPWAAGATD
;
A
#
# COMPACT_ATOMS: atom_id res chain seq x y z
N MET A 1 -25.33 -23.39 -45.11
CA MET A 1 -24.10 -23.69 -44.36
C MET A 1 -22.99 -22.84 -44.95
N ASP A 2 -22.63 -21.74 -44.28
CA ASP A 2 -21.23 -21.36 -44.14
C ASP A 2 -21.09 -20.58 -42.83
N GLU A 3 -20.11 -21.00 -42.04
CA GLU A 3 -19.93 -20.79 -40.61
C GLU A 3 -18.56 -20.12 -40.43
N SER A 4 -18.45 -18.82 -40.65
CA SER A 4 -17.14 -18.14 -40.47
C SER A 4 -17.22 -16.65 -40.13
N ALA A 5 -18.01 -16.29 -39.12
CA ALA A 5 -17.85 -15.02 -38.41
C ALA A 5 -17.56 -15.26 -36.92
N ARG A 6 -16.40 -15.85 -36.62
CA ARG A 6 -15.88 -15.87 -35.24
C ARG A 6 -15.19 -14.54 -34.98
N CYS A 7 -15.84 -13.67 -34.21
CA CYS A 7 -15.20 -12.52 -33.58
C CYS A 7 -14.07 -13.04 -32.68
N ARG A 8 -12.81 -12.84 -33.09
CA ARG A 8 -11.67 -13.11 -32.21
C ARG A 8 -11.60 -11.97 -31.20
N MET A 9 -11.99 -12.25 -29.96
CA MET A 9 -11.61 -11.46 -28.79
C MET A 9 -10.08 -11.50 -28.64
N GLY A 10 -9.38 -10.69 -29.42
CA GLY A 10 -7.97 -10.37 -29.17
C GLY A 10 -7.91 -9.37 -28.03
N PHE A 11 -7.22 -9.70 -26.95
CA PHE A 11 -6.80 -8.70 -25.98
C PHE A 11 -5.95 -7.64 -26.71
N ILE A 12 -6.21 -6.36 -26.46
CA ILE A 12 -5.36 -5.28 -26.98
C ILE A 12 -3.98 -5.43 -26.29
N GLU A 13 -3.02 -6.04 -26.98
CA GLU A 13 -1.67 -6.24 -26.45
C GLU A 13 -0.80 -4.97 -26.49
N HIS A 14 -1.24 -3.94 -27.23
CA HIS A 14 -0.47 -2.73 -27.45
C HIS A 14 -1.36 -1.51 -27.75
N ILE A 15 -1.16 -0.43 -26.99
CA ILE A 15 -1.76 0.88 -27.24
C ILE A 15 -0.68 1.76 -27.92
N PRO A 16 -0.88 2.21 -29.17
CA PRO A 16 0.05 3.10 -29.85
C PRO A 16 0.34 4.35 -29.01
N GLY A 17 1.62 4.70 -28.85
CA GLY A 17 2.06 5.86 -28.05
C GLY A 17 2.42 5.54 -26.59
N ILE A 18 2.12 4.32 -26.09
CA ILE A 18 2.67 3.84 -24.81
C ILE A 18 4.01 3.15 -25.09
N ARG A 19 5.12 3.79 -24.71
CA ARG A 19 6.43 3.10 -24.68
C ARG A 19 6.34 1.94 -23.69
N ARG A 20 6.56 0.70 -24.16
CA ARG A 20 6.86 -0.41 -23.24
C ARG A 20 8.18 -0.06 -22.55
N GLU A 21 8.15 0.14 -21.23
CA GLU A 21 9.41 0.28 -20.49
C GLU A 21 10.24 -0.99 -20.72
N PRO A 22 11.53 -0.87 -21.09
CA PRO A 22 12.40 -2.03 -21.15
C PRO A 22 12.46 -2.68 -19.75
N PRO A 23 12.60 -4.02 -19.65
CA PRO A 23 12.79 -4.66 -18.35
C PRO A 23 14.01 -4.02 -17.68
N ARG A 24 13.78 -3.34 -16.55
CA ARG A 24 14.84 -2.67 -15.79
C ARG A 24 15.82 -3.73 -15.30
N ARG A 25 17.10 -3.60 -15.64
CA ARG A 25 18.20 -4.38 -15.03
C ARG A 25 18.05 -4.36 -13.51
N PRO A 26 18.20 -5.49 -12.79
CA PRO A 26 18.19 -5.44 -11.34
C PRO A 26 19.48 -4.78 -10.85
N ALA A 27 19.34 -3.80 -9.95
CA ALA A 27 20.43 -3.19 -9.19
C ALA A 27 20.00 -3.07 -7.71
N PRO A 28 20.97 -3.08 -6.77
CA PRO A 28 20.89 -3.82 -5.51
C PRO A 28 20.16 -3.10 -4.35
N VAL A 29 19.97 -3.89 -3.27
CA VAL A 29 19.15 -3.70 -2.06
C VAL A 29 17.65 -3.75 -2.33
N GLN A 30 17.12 -4.96 -2.33
CA GLN A 30 15.69 -5.20 -2.23
C GLN A 30 15.26 -4.97 -0.77
N LYS A 31 14.58 -3.87 -0.48
CA LYS A 31 14.03 -3.61 0.85
C LYS A 31 13.11 -4.76 1.25
N ARG A 32 13.33 -5.33 2.43
CA ARG A 32 12.57 -6.46 2.93
C ARG A 32 11.39 -5.94 3.75
N ILE A 33 10.17 -6.28 3.32
CA ILE A 33 8.94 -5.72 3.87
C ILE A 33 8.23 -6.77 4.72
N GLY A 34 7.88 -6.39 5.94
CA GLY A 34 6.93 -7.11 6.79
C GLY A 34 5.55 -6.46 6.68
N VAL A 35 4.51 -7.21 6.33
CA VAL A 35 3.15 -6.68 6.12
C VAL A 35 2.27 -7.01 7.33
N VAL A 36 1.54 -6.04 7.85
CA VAL A 36 0.66 -6.17 9.03
C VAL A 36 -0.77 -5.84 8.62
N GLY A 37 -1.70 -6.76 8.84
CA GLY A 37 -3.08 -6.68 8.33
C GLY A 37 -3.17 -7.26 6.92
N LEU A 38 -3.70 -8.48 6.80
CA LEU A 38 -3.71 -9.30 5.59
C LEU A 38 -5.05 -9.28 4.83
N HIS A 39 -5.89 -8.28 5.08
CA HIS A 39 -7.00 -7.97 4.18
C HIS A 39 -6.46 -7.26 2.94
N GLU A 40 -6.50 -5.93 2.93
CA GLU A 40 -5.87 -5.12 1.86
C GLU A 40 -4.35 -5.35 1.76
N GLY A 41 -3.67 -5.61 2.88
CA GLY A 41 -2.23 -5.88 2.87
C GLY A 41 -1.83 -7.17 2.13
N ARG A 42 -2.74 -8.14 1.95
CA ARG A 42 -2.47 -9.30 1.07
C ARG A 42 -2.20 -8.87 -0.37
N THR A 43 -2.89 -7.83 -0.86
CA THR A 43 -2.63 -7.27 -2.18
C THR A 43 -1.22 -6.70 -2.30
N LEU A 44 -0.69 -6.09 -1.23
CA LEU A 44 0.70 -5.62 -1.20
C LEU A 44 1.68 -6.80 -1.22
N VAL A 45 1.44 -7.85 -0.43
CA VAL A 45 2.27 -9.07 -0.42
C VAL A 45 2.43 -9.62 -1.84
N LEU A 46 1.33 -9.79 -2.56
CA LEU A 46 1.33 -10.29 -3.94
C LEU A 46 1.92 -9.27 -4.93
N GLY A 47 1.64 -7.97 -4.75
CA GLY A 47 2.17 -6.91 -5.59
C GLY A 47 3.70 -6.79 -5.53
N LEU A 48 4.29 -7.13 -4.38
CA LEU A 48 5.74 -7.08 -4.18
C LEU A 48 6.50 -8.13 -5.00
N ASP A 49 5.86 -9.18 -5.52
CA ASP A 49 6.51 -10.15 -6.43
C ASP A 49 6.89 -9.53 -7.77
N ARG A 50 6.20 -8.45 -8.16
CA ARG A 50 6.52 -7.67 -9.37
C ARG A 50 7.45 -6.50 -9.09
N ALA A 51 7.79 -6.25 -7.82
CA ALA A 51 8.64 -5.14 -7.44
C ALA A 51 10.12 -5.49 -7.59
N THR A 52 10.90 -4.60 -8.20
CA THR A 52 12.35 -4.78 -8.38
C THR A 52 13.18 -4.24 -7.22
N LYS A 53 12.58 -3.42 -6.35
CA LYS A 53 13.27 -2.71 -5.25
C LYS A 53 12.85 -3.16 -3.85
N ALA A 54 11.86 -4.04 -3.75
CA ALA A 54 11.37 -4.56 -2.48
C ALA A 54 10.81 -5.99 -2.64
N ARG A 55 10.74 -6.74 -1.54
CA ARG A 55 10.04 -8.03 -1.44
C ARG A 55 9.37 -8.17 -0.09
N ALA A 56 8.28 -8.92 -0.04
CA ALA A 56 7.74 -9.41 1.22
C ALA A 56 8.69 -10.46 1.82
N VAL A 57 8.87 -10.43 3.14
CA VAL A 57 9.59 -11.47 3.91
C VAL A 57 8.80 -11.97 5.11
N ALA A 58 7.84 -11.17 5.59
CA ALA A 58 7.01 -11.50 6.74
C ALA A 58 5.60 -10.93 6.58
N ALA A 59 4.64 -11.57 7.24
CA ALA A 59 3.23 -11.21 7.25
C ALA A 59 2.64 -11.43 8.66
N CYS A 60 1.74 -10.54 9.08
CA CYS A 60 1.13 -10.59 10.41
C CYS A 60 -0.36 -10.25 10.31
N ASP A 61 -1.22 -11.05 10.95
CA ASP A 61 -2.65 -10.74 11.15
C ASP A 61 -3.15 -11.45 12.41
N LEU A 62 -4.12 -10.85 13.12
CA LEU A 62 -4.74 -11.49 14.28
C LEU A 62 -5.59 -12.72 13.88
N ASN A 63 -6.11 -12.71 12.66
CA ASN A 63 -6.97 -13.76 12.12
C ASN A 63 -6.11 -14.86 11.43
N ALA A 64 -6.16 -16.07 12.01
CA ALA A 64 -5.42 -17.22 11.52
C ALA A 64 -5.85 -17.69 10.11
N GLU A 65 -7.12 -17.53 9.74
CA GLU A 65 -7.63 -17.89 8.41
C GLU A 65 -7.03 -17.00 7.33
N LYS A 66 -6.85 -15.69 7.61
CA LYS A 66 -6.18 -14.77 6.67
C LYS A 66 -4.70 -15.11 6.50
N ILE A 67 -4.03 -15.50 7.58
CA ILE A 67 -2.65 -16.01 7.53
C ILE A 67 -2.59 -17.26 6.66
N GLU A 68 -3.48 -18.22 6.88
CA GLU A 68 -3.49 -19.48 6.13
C GLU A 68 -3.77 -19.25 4.64
N ALA A 69 -4.74 -18.39 4.32
CA ALA A 69 -5.00 -17.99 2.93
C ALA A 69 -3.77 -17.36 2.26
N ALA A 70 -3.12 -16.40 2.93
CA ALA A 70 -1.90 -15.78 2.42
C ALA A 70 -0.74 -16.77 2.29
N ARG A 71 -0.61 -17.71 3.24
CA ARG A 71 0.44 -18.74 3.25
C ARG A 71 0.32 -19.71 2.07
N ARG A 72 -0.91 -20.04 1.64
CA ARG A 72 -1.13 -20.88 0.45
C ARG A 72 -0.59 -20.22 -0.82
N GLU A 73 -0.63 -18.90 -0.90
CA GLU A 73 -0.13 -18.15 -2.05
C GLU A 73 1.38 -17.85 -1.94
N ARG A 74 1.86 -17.66 -0.71
CA ARG A 74 3.24 -17.25 -0.41
C ARG A 74 3.83 -18.07 0.75
N PRO A 75 4.09 -19.37 0.54
CA PRO A 75 4.56 -20.26 1.60
C PRO A 75 5.99 -19.94 2.10
N ASP A 76 6.73 -19.11 1.36
CA ASP A 76 8.10 -18.70 1.66
C ASP A 76 8.21 -17.61 2.75
N LEU A 77 7.09 -16.98 3.11
CA LEU A 77 7.07 -15.89 4.09
C LEU A 77 6.99 -16.43 5.53
N PHE A 78 7.55 -15.65 6.46
CA PHE A 78 7.25 -15.84 7.87
C PHE A 78 5.85 -15.28 8.18
N TYR A 79 5.04 -16.06 8.89
CA TYR A 79 3.73 -15.60 9.37
C TYR A 79 3.66 -15.69 10.88
N THR A 80 3.10 -14.66 11.49
CA THR A 80 2.81 -14.62 12.93
C THR A 80 1.48 -13.93 13.19
N ARG A 81 0.91 -14.17 14.37
CA ARG A 81 -0.23 -13.40 14.90
C ARG A 81 0.23 -12.26 15.79
N GLU A 82 1.51 -12.27 16.17
CA GLU A 82 2.09 -11.34 17.14
C GLU A 82 2.90 -10.27 16.44
N TYR A 83 2.45 -9.02 16.55
CA TYR A 83 3.12 -7.89 15.90
C TYR A 83 4.57 -7.71 16.40
N ALA A 84 4.81 -7.94 17.69
CA ALA A 84 6.13 -7.85 18.30
C ALA A 84 7.14 -8.83 17.68
N GLU A 85 6.70 -10.05 17.34
CA GLU A 85 7.56 -11.02 16.66
C GLU A 85 7.99 -10.53 15.27
N LEU A 86 7.07 -9.91 14.52
CA LEU A 86 7.41 -9.31 13.22
C LEU A 86 8.39 -8.14 13.38
N LEU A 87 8.22 -7.29 14.40
CA LEU A 87 9.12 -6.16 14.67
C LEU A 87 10.53 -6.62 15.07
N ALA A 88 10.64 -7.70 15.85
CA ALA A 88 11.90 -8.25 16.32
C ALA A 88 12.75 -8.88 15.19
N ARG A 89 12.18 -9.11 14.00
CA ARG A 89 12.89 -9.75 12.90
C ARG A 89 14.02 -8.86 12.35
N PRO A 90 15.28 -9.34 12.32
CA PRO A 90 16.40 -8.60 11.74
C PRO A 90 16.33 -8.54 10.21
N ASP A 91 15.50 -9.39 9.59
CA ASP A 91 15.32 -9.42 8.15
C ASP A 91 14.16 -8.56 7.63
N VAL A 92 13.47 -7.81 8.49
CA VAL A 92 12.49 -6.81 8.10
C VAL A 92 13.14 -5.43 8.14
N ASP A 93 13.16 -4.71 7.00
CA ASP A 93 13.68 -3.34 6.90
C ASP A 93 12.56 -2.29 7.02
N VAL A 94 11.39 -2.63 6.48
CA VAL A 94 10.21 -1.76 6.41
C VAL A 94 8.98 -2.53 6.88
N VAL A 95 8.15 -1.90 7.70
CA VAL A 95 6.84 -2.44 8.11
C VAL A 95 5.74 -1.76 7.33
N ALA A 96 4.91 -2.53 6.63
CA ALA A 96 3.74 -2.05 5.90
C ALA A 96 2.47 -2.32 6.72
N ILE A 97 1.82 -1.27 7.22
CA ILE A 97 0.68 -1.33 8.12
C ILE A 97 -0.62 -1.11 7.33
N TYR A 98 -1.47 -2.12 7.33
CA TYR A 98 -2.78 -2.23 6.65
C TYR A 98 -3.88 -2.67 7.62
N THR A 99 -3.76 -2.24 8.87
CA THR A 99 -4.72 -2.49 9.96
C THR A 99 -5.81 -1.40 9.97
N PRO A 100 -6.80 -1.48 10.87
CA PRO A 100 -7.74 -0.38 11.11
C PRO A 100 -7.03 0.89 11.60
N ASP A 101 -7.52 2.05 11.20
CA ASP A 101 -6.89 3.35 11.43
C ASP A 101 -6.75 3.83 12.89
N PRO A 102 -7.56 3.40 13.90
CA PRO A 102 -7.41 3.95 15.25
C PRO A 102 -6.11 3.47 15.92
N ILE A 103 -5.50 2.39 15.42
CA ILE A 103 -4.28 1.79 16.00
C ILE A 103 -3.01 2.11 15.22
N HIS A 104 -3.11 2.77 14.06
CA HIS A 104 -1.94 3.11 13.23
C HIS A 104 -0.88 3.90 14.01
N GLY A 105 -1.27 4.93 14.76
CA GLY A 105 -0.32 5.79 15.48
C GLY A 105 0.59 5.01 16.43
N ALA A 106 0.01 4.08 17.20
CA ALA A 106 0.77 3.23 18.11
C ALA A 106 1.67 2.24 17.35
N GLN A 107 1.15 1.60 16.30
CA GLN A 107 1.93 0.63 15.51
C GLN A 107 3.11 1.30 14.77
N ILE A 108 2.89 2.46 14.16
CA ILE A 108 3.95 3.23 13.50
C ILE A 108 5.05 3.60 14.51
N ALA A 109 4.66 4.11 15.69
CA ALA A 109 5.63 4.45 16.73
C ALA A 109 6.43 3.22 17.18
N GLN A 110 5.78 2.08 17.43
CA GLN A 110 6.45 0.83 17.80
C GLN A 110 7.43 0.34 16.71
N ALA A 111 7.05 0.40 15.43
CA ALA A 111 7.94 0.06 14.32
C ALA A 111 9.15 0.99 14.25
N PHE A 112 8.95 2.29 14.50
CA PHE A 112 10.02 3.26 14.56
C PHE A 112 11.02 2.97 15.69
N GLU A 113 10.53 2.69 16.89
CA GLU A 113 11.38 2.30 18.03
C GLU A 113 12.11 0.97 17.77
N ALA A 114 11.52 0.06 17.00
CA ALA A 114 12.16 -1.17 16.53
C ALA A 114 13.17 -0.94 15.37
N GLY A 115 13.45 0.32 15.01
CA GLY A 115 14.42 0.69 13.99
C GLY A 115 13.95 0.46 12.54
N LYS A 116 12.64 0.28 12.32
CA LYS A 116 12.06 0.02 11.00
C LYS A 116 11.53 1.31 10.36
N ASP A 117 11.68 1.43 9.04
CA ASP A 117 10.88 2.42 8.29
C ASP A 117 9.44 1.89 8.15
N VAL A 118 8.48 2.79 7.88
CA VAL A 118 7.06 2.40 7.85
C VAL A 118 6.38 2.86 6.56
N ILE A 119 5.61 1.96 5.96
CA ILE A 119 4.55 2.28 5.02
C ILE A 119 3.23 2.11 5.76
N CYS A 120 2.32 3.09 5.73
CA CYS A 120 1.02 2.96 6.37
C CYS A 120 -0.10 3.27 5.39
N THR A 121 -1.15 2.46 5.39
CA THR A 121 -2.35 2.72 4.58
C THR A 121 -3.07 3.98 5.03
N LYS A 122 -4.04 4.40 4.22
CA LYS A 122 -4.95 5.50 4.48
C LYS A 122 -6.26 5.00 5.11
N PRO A 123 -6.96 5.84 5.89
CA PRO A 123 -6.48 7.10 6.47
C PRO A 123 -5.33 6.86 7.46
N LEU A 124 -4.41 7.81 7.57
CA LEU A 124 -3.18 7.61 8.35
C LEU A 124 -3.50 7.48 9.84
N VAL A 125 -4.23 8.43 10.40
CA VAL A 125 -4.73 8.45 11.77
C VAL A 125 -6.01 9.27 11.79
N ASN A 126 -6.89 8.97 12.74
CA ASN A 126 -8.14 9.69 12.98
C ASN A 126 -8.07 10.62 14.19
N SER A 127 -6.91 10.84 14.81
CA SER A 127 -6.78 11.73 15.96
C SER A 127 -5.47 12.51 15.99
N MET A 128 -5.52 13.70 16.58
CA MET A 128 -4.33 14.52 16.80
C MET A 128 -3.33 13.86 17.76
N ALA A 129 -3.81 13.04 18.71
CA ALA A 129 -2.97 12.26 19.58
C ALA A 129 -2.14 11.23 18.78
N GLY A 130 -2.79 10.48 17.88
CA GLY A 130 -2.11 9.55 16.97
C GLY A 130 -1.07 10.25 16.09
N ALA A 131 -1.40 11.43 15.55
CA ALA A 131 -0.46 12.22 14.75
C ALA A 131 0.76 12.68 15.54
N ARG A 132 0.58 13.12 16.80
CA ARG A 132 1.67 13.53 17.70
C ARG A 132 2.59 12.37 18.04
N LEU A 133 2.04 11.19 18.34
CA LEU A 133 2.81 9.97 18.61
C LEU A 133 3.77 9.63 17.46
N ILE A 134 3.26 9.64 16.23
CA ILE A 134 4.06 9.36 15.02
C ILE A 134 5.19 10.38 14.87
N ARG A 135 4.87 11.67 15.02
CA ARG A 135 5.82 12.77 14.86
C ARG A 135 6.95 12.70 15.89
N GLU A 136 6.63 12.42 17.14
CA GLU A 136 7.61 12.32 18.23
C GLU A 136 8.54 11.12 18.06
N ALA A 137 7.97 9.94 17.78
CA ALA A 137 8.75 8.73 17.50
C ALA A 137 9.66 8.92 16.27
N GLY A 138 9.14 9.53 15.20
CA GLY A 138 9.92 9.84 14.00
C GLY A 138 11.10 10.78 14.28
N ARG A 139 10.92 11.82 15.10
CA ARG A 139 12.01 12.72 15.51
C ARG A 139 13.06 12.03 16.37
N ARG A 140 12.64 11.15 17.28
CA ARG A 140 13.56 10.40 18.17
C ARG A 140 14.41 9.38 17.41
N THR A 141 13.81 8.66 16.47
CA THR A 141 14.42 7.48 15.82
C THR A 141 15.02 7.79 14.45
N GLY A 142 14.65 8.92 13.84
CA GLY A 142 15.04 9.27 12.47
C GLY A 142 14.46 8.34 11.40
N ARG A 143 13.46 7.50 11.74
CA ARG A 143 12.78 6.60 10.81
C ARG A 143 11.81 7.35 9.91
N LYS A 144 11.55 6.77 8.74
CA LYS A 144 10.73 7.40 7.69
C LYS A 144 9.34 6.78 7.64
N LEU A 145 8.34 7.64 7.48
CA LEU A 145 6.96 7.24 7.17
C LEU A 145 6.67 7.51 5.70
N PHE A 146 6.08 6.53 5.02
CA PHE A 146 5.45 6.69 3.72
C PHE A 146 3.95 6.36 3.84
N VAL A 147 3.09 7.33 3.52
CA VAL A 147 1.64 7.07 3.52
C VAL A 147 1.25 6.48 2.17
N GLY A 148 0.56 5.33 2.20
CA GLY A 148 0.06 4.56 1.07
C GLY A 148 -1.09 5.22 0.31
N GLN A 149 -0.95 6.50 -0.02
CA GLN A 149 -1.86 7.23 -0.92
C GLN A 149 -1.52 6.85 -2.37
N SER A 150 -2.15 5.79 -2.88
CA SER A 150 -1.79 5.18 -4.16
C SER A 150 -2.29 5.96 -5.39
N THR A 151 -3.41 6.69 -5.27
CA THR A 151 -4.06 7.38 -6.40
C THR A 151 -3.13 8.37 -7.11
N ARG A 152 -2.24 9.06 -6.39
CA ARG A 152 -1.23 9.97 -6.97
C ARG A 152 -0.26 9.30 -7.96
N PHE A 153 -0.18 7.98 -7.96
CA PHE A 153 0.68 7.20 -8.87
C PHE A 153 -0.07 6.62 -10.07
N PHE A 154 -1.41 6.77 -10.13
CA PHE A 154 -2.14 6.35 -11.32
C PHE A 154 -1.82 7.27 -12.48
N GLU A 155 -1.79 6.70 -13.69
CA GLU A 155 -1.34 7.40 -14.89
C GLU A 155 -2.08 8.74 -15.14
N PRO A 156 -3.40 8.88 -14.91
CA PRO A 156 -4.07 10.18 -15.06
C PRO A 156 -3.48 11.27 -14.16
N PHE A 157 -3.28 10.98 -12.86
CA PHE A 157 -2.72 11.95 -11.92
C PHE A 157 -1.24 12.22 -12.20
N ALA A 158 -0.47 11.19 -12.58
CA ALA A 158 0.93 11.34 -12.96
C ALA A 158 1.08 12.24 -14.20
N ARG A 159 0.19 12.12 -15.19
CA ARG A 159 0.17 12.99 -16.38
C ARG A 159 -0.22 14.42 -16.04
N GLN A 160 -1.27 14.62 -15.25
CA GLN A 160 -1.67 15.96 -14.78
C GLN A 160 -0.52 16.67 -14.07
N ARG A 161 0.21 15.94 -13.21
CA ARG A 161 1.41 16.48 -12.54
C ARG A 161 2.51 16.87 -13.52
N ARG A 162 2.82 16.01 -14.51
CA ARG A 162 3.86 16.30 -15.52
C ARG A 162 3.49 17.52 -16.38
N ALA A 163 2.24 17.62 -16.83
CA ALA A 163 1.77 18.77 -17.61
C ALA A 163 1.86 20.08 -16.81
N PHE A 164 1.51 20.05 -15.53
CA PHE A 164 1.69 21.18 -14.62
C PHE A 164 3.17 21.55 -14.45
N GLU A 165 4.05 20.60 -14.17
CA GLU A 165 5.49 20.86 -14.02
C GLU A 165 6.15 21.35 -15.32
N ALA A 166 5.63 20.97 -16.48
CA ALA A 166 6.09 21.43 -17.78
C ALA A 166 5.53 22.81 -18.19
N GLY A 167 4.63 23.39 -17.39
CA GLY A 167 3.99 24.68 -17.70
C GLY A 167 2.93 24.62 -18.79
N GLU A 168 2.45 23.43 -19.18
CA GLU A 168 1.50 23.23 -20.28
C GLU A 168 0.10 23.78 -19.96
N VAL A 169 -0.22 23.95 -18.67
CA VAL A 169 -1.53 24.42 -18.18
C VAL A 169 -1.52 25.88 -17.71
N GLY A 170 -0.38 26.58 -17.86
CA GLY A 170 -0.19 27.94 -17.33
C GLY A 170 -0.14 27.98 -15.81
N ASP A 171 -0.50 29.12 -15.24
CA ASP A 171 -0.58 29.31 -13.79
C ASP A 171 -1.83 28.62 -13.21
N LEU A 172 -1.66 27.96 -12.07
CA LEU A 172 -2.76 27.28 -11.39
C LEU A 172 -3.66 28.32 -10.68
N GLU A 173 -4.85 28.54 -11.21
CA GLU A 173 -5.86 29.38 -10.57
C GLU A 173 -6.82 28.59 -9.66
N LEU A 174 -7.27 27.43 -10.11
CA LEU A 174 -8.25 26.58 -9.42
C LEU A 174 -7.96 25.10 -9.67
N ALA A 175 -8.16 24.27 -8.63
CA ALA A 175 -8.21 22.83 -8.75
C ALA A 175 -9.53 22.32 -8.13
N ASP A 176 -10.29 21.55 -8.90
CA ASP A 176 -11.50 20.87 -8.46
C ASP A 176 -11.31 19.36 -8.48
N ALA A 177 -11.80 18.65 -7.47
CA ALA A 177 -11.56 17.22 -7.28
C ALA A 177 -12.79 16.54 -6.66
N HIS A 178 -13.23 15.45 -7.29
CA HIS A 178 -14.39 14.68 -6.87
C HIS A 178 -13.98 13.24 -6.58
N TYR A 179 -14.45 12.70 -5.45
CA TYR A 179 -14.23 11.30 -5.08
C TYR A 179 -15.54 10.64 -4.64
N ILE A 180 -16.39 10.33 -5.62
CA ILE A 180 -17.77 9.89 -5.41
C ILE A 180 -17.85 8.39 -5.65
N HIS A 181 -18.26 7.64 -4.62
CA HIS A 181 -18.48 6.21 -4.69
C HIS A 181 -19.47 5.79 -3.60
N ARG A 182 -20.24 4.74 -3.84
CA ARG A 182 -21.11 4.19 -2.80
C ARG A 182 -20.30 3.40 -1.78
N MET A 183 -20.56 3.67 -0.51
CA MET A 183 -19.82 3.11 0.64
C MET A 183 -20.72 2.29 1.59
N ASP A 184 -21.97 2.04 1.21
CA ASP A 184 -22.93 1.20 1.94
C ASP A 184 -22.34 -0.15 2.32
N TRP A 185 -21.81 -0.87 1.32
CA TRP A 185 -21.19 -2.18 1.51
C TRP A 185 -20.00 -2.18 2.49
N PHE A 186 -19.28 -1.06 2.61
CA PHE A 186 -18.10 -0.94 3.46
C PHE A 186 -18.52 -0.70 4.91
N TYR A 187 -19.45 0.24 5.14
CA TYR A 187 -19.93 0.56 6.48
C TYR A 187 -20.71 -0.60 7.11
N GLU A 188 -21.47 -1.36 6.31
CA GLU A 188 -22.14 -2.59 6.76
C GLU A 188 -21.15 -3.62 7.34
N LYS A 189 -19.97 -3.75 6.73
CA LYS A 189 -18.95 -4.73 7.12
C LYS A 189 -17.92 -4.19 8.11
N SER A 190 -17.87 -2.86 8.27
CA SER A 190 -16.87 -2.15 9.07
C SER A 190 -17.56 -1.17 10.03
N PRO A 191 -18.37 -1.66 10.99
CA PRO A 191 -19.10 -0.78 11.91
C PRO A 191 -18.16 0.12 12.75
N TRP A 192 -16.94 -0.34 12.98
CA TRP A 192 -15.88 0.44 13.63
C TRP A 192 -15.53 1.73 12.87
N ALA A 193 -15.67 1.75 11.55
CA ALA A 193 -15.34 2.92 10.72
C ALA A 193 -16.40 4.02 10.82
N ALA A 194 -17.63 3.70 11.25
CA ALA A 194 -18.71 4.68 11.37
C ALA A 194 -18.71 5.41 12.73
N GLY A 195 -18.16 4.79 13.78
CA GLY A 195 -18.24 5.32 15.15
C GLY A 195 -16.93 5.86 15.74
N ALA A 196 -15.81 5.80 14.99
CA ALA A 196 -14.47 6.11 15.51
C ALA A 196 -13.91 7.47 15.06
N THR A 197 -14.73 8.31 14.42
CA THR A 197 -14.37 9.70 14.10
C THR A 197 -14.86 10.59 15.23
N ASP A 198 -13.92 11.31 15.86
CA ASP A 198 -14.15 12.35 16.85
C ASP A 198 -14.90 13.57 16.30
#